data_AF-A0A2R6RJI0-F1
#
_entry.id   AF-A0A2R6RJI0-F1
#
_cell.length_a   1.000
_cell.length_b   1.000
_cell.length_c   1.000
_cell.angle_alpha   90.00
_cell.angle_beta   90.00
_cell.angle_gamma   90.00
#
_symmetry.space_group_name_H-M   'P 1'
#
loop_
_entity.id
_entity.type
_entity.pdbx_description
1 polymer ?
#
loop_
_entity_poly.entity_id
_entity_poly.type
_entity_poly.pdbx_seq_one_letter_code
_entity_poly.pdbx_strand_id
1 'polypeptide(L)'
;MNVDLIRDVDSLVALIEEICKVPDHSLQGNRLLSEVMGLVDGDYLSTVNEAELRLSEFRERLSQLSFGDSVKLMCGLKRLEGCRERVAVLFRVKKASVETLWGLVGELKDSVGVVDVCRERGRVVSLGWRDKGSESARFDERVVKYGDSIKFSSGRFGSNKLSLMAL
;
A
#
# COMPACT_ATOMS: atom_id res chain seq x y z
N MET A 1 5.82 13.84 -4.15
CA MET A 1 5.14 12.60 -4.63
C MET A 1 4.41 11.88 -3.51
N ASN A 2 5.06 11.19 -2.56
CA ASN A 2 4.31 10.51 -1.47
C ASN A 2 3.56 11.50 -0.56
N VAL A 3 4.17 12.65 -0.25
CA VAL A 3 3.52 13.71 0.56
C VAL A 3 2.27 14.26 -0.12
N ASP A 4 2.30 14.43 -1.45
CA ASP A 4 1.14 14.89 -2.22
C ASP A 4 0.03 13.84 -2.18
N LEU A 5 0.35 12.57 -2.39
CA LEU A 5 -0.62 11.48 -2.31
C LEU A 5 -1.24 11.35 -0.92
N ILE A 6 -0.46 11.53 0.15
CA ILE A 6 -0.98 11.55 1.53
C ILE A 6 -1.94 12.71 1.71
N ARG A 7 -1.56 13.91 1.26
CA ARG A 7 -2.41 15.11 1.35
C ARG A 7 -3.71 14.92 0.57
N ASP A 8 -3.64 14.28 -0.59
CA ASP A 8 -4.82 14.06 -1.42
C ASP A 8 -5.76 13.05 -0.75
N VAL A 9 -5.25 11.95 -0.19
CA VAL A 9 -6.05 11.03 0.63
C VAL A 9 -6.63 11.76 1.85
N ASP A 10 -5.83 12.54 2.58
CA ASP A 10 -6.31 13.30 3.74
C ASP A 10 -7.45 14.26 3.39
N SER A 11 -7.38 14.90 2.22
CA SER A 11 -8.43 15.79 1.71
C SER A 11 -9.72 15.04 1.35
N LEU A 12 -9.60 13.86 0.73
CA LEU A 12 -10.75 13.00 0.42
C LEU A 12 -11.42 12.46 1.69
N VAL A 13 -10.61 12.09 2.70
CA VAL A 13 -11.12 11.66 4.00
C VAL A 13 -11.85 12.80 4.70
N ALA A 14 -11.30 14.02 4.69
CA ALA A 14 -11.96 15.19 5.25
C ALA A 14 -13.31 15.48 4.56
N LEU A 15 -13.39 15.33 3.23
CA LEU A 15 -14.64 15.50 2.50
C LEU A 15 -15.69 14.46 2.92
N ILE A 16 -15.31 13.19 3.06
CA ILE A 16 -16.21 12.13 3.55
C ILE A 16 -16.65 12.40 4.98
N GLU A 17 -15.75 12.89 5.84
CA GLU A 17 -16.09 13.30 7.21
C GLU A 17 -17.14 14.41 7.24
N GLU A 18 -17.03 15.43 6.37
CA GLU A 18 -18.03 16.49 6.23
C GLU A 18 -19.38 15.95 5.74
N ILE A 19 -19.37 15.07 4.74
CA ILE A 19 -20.59 14.40 4.26
C ILE A 19 -21.28 13.63 5.39
N CYS A 20 -20.50 13.02 6.30
CA CYS A 20 -21.05 12.30 7.45
C CYS A 20 -21.62 13.18 8.56
N LYS A 21 -21.52 14.51 8.45
CA LYS A 21 -22.15 15.45 9.40
C LYS A 21 -23.60 15.80 9.03
N VAL A 22 -24.10 15.29 7.90
CA VAL A 22 -25.51 15.41 7.53
C VAL A 22 -26.35 14.89 8.69
N PRO A 23 -27.23 15.72 9.29
CA PRO A 23 -27.95 15.27 10.46
C PRO A 23 -29.08 14.31 10.09
N ASP A 24 -29.49 13.48 11.05
CA ASP A 24 -30.53 12.43 10.92
C ASP A 24 -31.95 12.99 10.78
N HIS A 25 -32.15 13.99 9.92
CA HIS A 25 -33.46 14.52 9.61
C HIS A 25 -34.21 13.50 8.75
N SER A 26 -35.47 13.24 9.07
CA SER A 26 -36.34 12.51 8.15
C SER A 26 -36.43 13.31 6.85
N LEU A 27 -35.74 12.84 5.80
CA LEU A 27 -35.81 13.39 4.43
C LEU A 27 -37.22 13.25 3.82
N GLN A 28 -38.15 12.67 4.57
CA GLN A 28 -39.49 12.33 4.13
C GLN A 28 -40.33 13.60 3.90
N GLY A 29 -40.62 13.86 2.63
CA GLY A 29 -41.57 14.90 2.21
C GLY A 29 -40.95 16.24 1.80
N ASN A 30 -39.65 16.47 2.00
CA ASN A 30 -39.00 17.70 1.53
C ASN A 30 -38.23 17.43 0.23
N ARG A 31 -38.82 17.85 -0.89
CA ARG A 31 -38.22 17.70 -2.23
C ARG A 31 -36.86 18.38 -2.34
N LEU A 32 -36.69 19.59 -1.81
CA LEU A 32 -35.40 20.29 -1.87
C LEU A 32 -34.31 19.51 -1.16
N LEU A 33 -34.59 18.99 0.05
CA LEU A 33 -33.64 18.15 0.77
C LEU A 33 -33.32 16.87 0.00
N SER A 34 -34.31 16.26 -0.67
CA SER A 34 -34.07 15.08 -1.51
C SER A 34 -33.15 15.37 -2.69
N GLU A 35 -33.32 16.51 -3.38
CA GLU A 35 -32.45 16.90 -4.50
C GLU A 35 -31.02 17.19 -4.00
N VAL A 36 -30.88 17.90 -2.88
CA VAL A 36 -29.57 18.16 -2.25
C VAL A 36 -28.88 16.85 -1.87
N MET A 37 -29.61 15.91 -1.26
CA MET A 37 -29.05 14.61 -0.91
C MET A 37 -28.64 13.79 -2.14
N GLY A 38 -29.35 13.92 -3.26
CA GLY A 38 -28.95 13.32 -4.53
C GLY A 38 -27.63 13.87 -5.06
N LEU A 39 -27.39 15.18 -4.93
CA LEU A 39 -26.10 15.79 -5.28
C LEU A 39 -24.98 15.29 -4.34
N VAL A 40 -25.25 15.24 -3.04
CA VAL A 40 -24.30 14.74 -2.04
C VAL A 40 -23.95 13.26 -2.27
N ASP A 41 -24.89 12.43 -2.70
CA ASP A 41 -24.64 11.04 -3.10
C ASP A 41 -23.71 10.96 -4.33
N GLY A 42 -23.89 11.85 -5.31
CA GLY A 42 -23.00 11.96 -6.46
C GLY A 42 -21.58 12.38 -6.10
N ASP A 43 -21.45 13.38 -5.22
CA ASP A 43 -20.16 13.85 -4.70
C ASP A 43 -19.47 12.76 -3.86
N TYR A 44 -20.23 12.06 -3.01
CA TYR A 44 -19.75 10.93 -2.24
C TYR A 44 -19.21 9.81 -3.15
N LEU A 45 -19.98 9.39 -4.15
CA LEU A 45 -19.55 8.31 -5.06
C LEU A 45 -18.30 8.70 -5.87
N SER A 46 -18.21 9.96 -6.31
CA SER A 46 -17.03 10.47 -7.00
C SER A 46 -15.81 10.47 -6.07
N THR A 47 -16.00 10.87 -4.82
CA THR A 47 -14.96 10.85 -3.78
C THR A 47 -14.50 9.43 -3.45
N VAL A 48 -15.42 8.46 -3.40
CA VAL A 48 -15.10 7.04 -3.22
C VAL A 48 -14.21 6.52 -4.34
N ASN A 49 -14.55 6.80 -5.59
CA ASN A 49 -13.76 6.32 -6.74
C ASN A 49 -12.36 6.96 -6.75
N GLU A 50 -12.26 8.25 -6.44
CA GLU A 50 -10.97 8.92 -6.33
C GLU A 50 -10.13 8.37 -5.18
N ALA A 51 -10.75 8.13 -4.01
CA ALA A 51 -10.08 7.52 -2.87
C ALA A 51 -9.59 6.10 -3.18
N GLU A 52 -10.40 5.29 -3.87
CA GLU A 52 -10.02 3.95 -4.34
C GLU A 52 -8.76 4.01 -5.22
N LEU A 53 -8.70 4.96 -6.15
CA LEU A 53 -7.55 5.17 -7.02
C LEU A 53 -6.29 5.57 -6.22
N ARG A 54 -6.40 6.53 -5.29
CA ARG A 54 -5.25 6.97 -4.48
C ARG A 54 -4.76 5.88 -3.52
N LEU A 55 -5.67 5.12 -2.93
CA LEU A 55 -5.32 4.00 -2.05
C LEU A 55 -4.69 2.85 -2.84
N SER A 56 -5.17 2.58 -4.06
CA SER A 56 -4.53 1.60 -4.95
C SER A 56 -3.10 2.02 -5.31
N GLU A 57 -2.85 3.31 -5.55
CA GLU A 57 -1.49 3.83 -5.75
C GLU A 57 -0.59 3.61 -4.52
N PHE A 58 -1.14 3.79 -3.31
CA PHE A 58 -0.41 3.48 -2.07
C PHE A 58 -0.08 2.00 -1.92
N ARG A 59 -0.97 1.09 -2.32
CA ARG A 59 -0.71 -0.35 -2.28
C ARG A 59 0.55 -0.69 -3.06
N GLU A 60 0.69 -0.15 -4.26
CA GLU A 60 1.87 -0.39 -5.13
C GLU A 60 3.15 0.25 -4.57
N ARG A 61 3.03 1.37 -3.84
CA ARG A 61 4.18 2.15 -3.32
C ARG A 61 4.46 1.94 -1.84
N LEU A 62 3.80 0.98 -1.19
CA LEU A 62 3.79 0.85 0.26
C LEU A 62 5.20 0.66 0.84
N SER A 63 6.06 -0.11 0.15
CA SER A 63 7.44 -0.37 0.54
C SER A 63 8.34 0.88 0.55
N GLN A 64 7.94 1.93 -0.17
CA GLN A 64 8.69 3.17 -0.36
C GLN A 64 8.31 4.26 0.67
N LEU A 65 7.26 4.06 1.46
CA LEU A 65 6.84 5.03 2.47
C LEU A 65 7.90 5.13 3.57
N SER A 66 8.14 6.34 4.07
CA SER A 66 8.87 6.52 5.34
C SER A 66 7.99 6.10 6.51
N PHE A 67 8.58 5.87 7.70
CA PHE A 67 7.78 5.58 8.90
C PHE A 67 6.75 6.68 9.18
N GLY A 68 7.16 7.95 9.11
CA GLY A 68 6.26 9.09 9.32
C GLY A 68 5.11 9.13 8.29
N ASP A 69 5.39 8.79 7.04
CA ASP A 69 4.39 8.69 5.98
C ASP A 69 3.40 7.54 6.24
N SER A 70 3.91 6.38 6.66
CA SER A 70 3.08 5.22 7.05
C SER A 70 2.14 5.56 8.22
N VAL A 71 2.63 6.29 9.22
CA VAL A 71 1.80 6.74 10.36
C VAL A 71 0.70 7.70 9.90
N LYS A 72 1.01 8.66 9.01
CA LYS A 72 0.02 9.59 8.45
C LYS A 72 -1.04 8.86 7.64
N LEU A 73 -0.63 7.93 6.78
CA LEU A 73 -1.54 7.09 6.00
C LEU A 73 -2.45 6.26 6.93
N MET A 74 -1.89 5.60 7.93
CA MET A 74 -2.66 4.84 8.94
C MET A 74 -3.69 5.72 9.66
N CYS A 75 -3.32 6.95 10.01
CA CYS A 75 -4.23 7.92 10.64
C CYS A 75 -5.41 8.25 9.71
N GLY A 76 -5.15 8.55 8.43
CA GLY A 76 -6.18 8.80 7.42
C GLY A 76 -7.10 7.59 7.22
N LEU A 77 -6.55 6.39 7.12
CA LEU A 77 -7.33 5.15 6.97
C LEU A 77 -8.25 4.87 8.16
N LYS A 78 -7.79 5.11 9.39
CA LYS A 78 -8.62 4.97 10.61
C LYS A 78 -9.76 5.99 10.63
N ARG A 79 -9.49 7.24 10.24
CA ARG A 79 -10.51 8.28 10.12
C ARG A 79 -11.58 7.92 9.07
N LEU A 80 -11.14 7.45 7.92
CA LEU A 80 -12.03 6.99 6.84
C LEU A 80 -12.93 5.84 7.29
N GLU A 81 -12.35 4.81 7.93
CA GLU A 81 -13.09 3.68 8.48
C GLU A 81 -14.09 4.11 9.56
N GLY A 82 -13.74 5.10 10.40
CA GLY A 82 -14.66 5.67 11.39
C GLY A 82 -15.90 6.35 10.81
N CYS A 83 -15.92 6.62 9.50
CA CYS A 83 -17.09 7.14 8.79
C CYS A 83 -17.97 6.04 8.20
N ARG A 84 -17.49 4.79 8.10
CA ARG A 84 -18.12 3.70 7.34
C ARG A 84 -19.59 3.46 7.71
N GLU A 85 -19.91 3.40 9.00
CA GLU A 85 -21.29 3.16 9.46
C GLU A 85 -22.23 4.32 9.12
N ARG A 86 -21.78 5.57 9.33
CA ARG A 86 -22.55 6.78 9.01
C ARG A 86 -22.85 6.88 7.52
N VAL A 87 -21.83 6.64 6.69
CA VAL A 87 -21.96 6.58 5.24
C VAL A 87 -22.95 5.49 4.81
N ALA A 88 -22.90 4.29 5.41
CA ALA A 88 -23.82 3.20 5.08
C ALA A 88 -25.29 3.53 5.41
N VAL A 89 -25.53 4.36 6.44
CA VAL A 89 -26.86 4.85 6.80
C VAL A 89 -27.35 5.91 5.80
N LEU A 90 -26.49 6.87 5.45
CA LEU A 90 -26.79 7.97 4.53
C LEU A 90 -27.02 7.47 3.09
N PHE A 91 -26.16 6.57 2.63
CA PHE A 91 -26.16 6.07 1.26
C PHE A 91 -26.50 4.58 1.28
N ARG A 92 -27.79 4.28 1.14
CA ARG A 92 -28.31 2.90 1.08
C ARG A 92 -27.90 2.13 -0.18
N VAL A 93 -27.23 2.80 -1.12
CA VAL A 93 -26.86 2.22 -2.41
C VAL A 93 -25.59 1.40 -2.26
N LYS A 94 -25.72 0.07 -2.31
CA LYS A 94 -24.58 -0.84 -2.44
C LYS A 94 -23.98 -0.73 -3.84
N LYS A 95 -22.94 0.08 -3.98
CA LYS A 95 -22.10 0.15 -5.18
C LYS A 95 -20.87 -0.73 -5.00
N ALA A 96 -20.44 -1.39 -6.07
CA ALA A 96 -19.24 -2.23 -6.04
C ALA A 96 -17.99 -1.44 -5.61
N SER A 97 -17.82 -0.19 -6.08
CA SER A 97 -16.68 0.66 -5.71
C SER A 97 -16.62 0.97 -4.21
N VAL A 98 -17.77 1.09 -3.53
CA VAL A 98 -17.82 1.30 -2.08
C VAL A 98 -17.28 0.07 -1.35
N GLU A 99 -17.69 -1.14 -1.76
CA GLU A 99 -17.15 -2.38 -1.17
C GLU A 99 -15.66 -2.55 -1.47
N THR A 100 -15.22 -2.24 -2.71
CA THR A 100 -13.81 -2.27 -3.09
C THR A 100 -12.98 -1.31 -2.24
N LEU A 101 -13.45 -0.08 -2.03
CA LEU A 101 -12.78 0.90 -1.16
C LEU A 101 -12.59 0.34 0.25
N TRP A 102 -13.65 -0.19 0.87
CA TRP A 102 -13.55 -0.72 2.23
C TRP A 102 -12.64 -1.95 2.33
N GLY A 103 -12.59 -2.78 1.28
CA GLY A 103 -11.62 -3.86 1.16
C GLY A 103 -10.18 -3.34 1.15
N LEU A 104 -9.89 -2.34 0.30
CA LEU A 104 -8.57 -1.70 0.20
C LEU A 104 -8.15 -1.02 1.51
N VAL A 105 -9.08 -0.35 2.20
CA VAL A 105 -8.81 0.27 3.50
C VAL A 105 -8.36 -0.78 4.52
N GLY A 106 -9.04 -1.92 4.58
CA GLY A 106 -8.65 -3.04 5.45
C GLY A 106 -7.27 -3.58 5.10
N GLU A 107 -7.04 -3.89 3.82
CA GLU A 107 -5.79 -4.43 3.31
C GLU A 107 -4.59 -3.51 3.61
N LEU A 108 -4.73 -2.21 3.36
CA LEU A 108 -3.67 -1.24 3.59
C LEU A 108 -3.37 -1.05 5.07
N LYS A 109 -4.39 -1.06 5.94
CA LYS A 109 -4.18 -0.99 7.39
C LYS A 109 -3.36 -2.18 7.89
N ASP A 110 -3.72 -3.39 7.46
CA ASP A 110 -3.00 -4.60 7.85
C ASP A 110 -1.56 -4.55 7.34
N SER A 111 -1.38 -4.16 6.09
CA SER A 111 -0.06 -4.08 5.45
C SER A 111 0.86 -3.02 6.08
N VAL A 112 0.33 -1.83 6.38
CA VAL A 112 1.08 -0.77 7.08
C VAL A 112 1.49 -1.23 8.49
N GLY A 113 0.60 -1.91 9.21
CA GLY A 113 0.90 -2.47 10.53
C GLY A 113 2.04 -3.48 10.50
N VAL A 114 2.08 -4.34 9.48
CA VAL A 114 3.17 -5.33 9.30
C VAL A 114 4.51 -4.67 8.94
N VAL A 115 4.50 -3.71 8.01
CA VAL A 115 5.71 -3.00 7.59
C VAL A 115 6.36 -2.25 8.75
N ASP A 116 5.55 -1.69 9.65
CA ASP A 116 6.04 -0.96 10.81
C ASP A 116 6.78 -1.88 11.80
N VAL A 117 6.15 -2.99 12.19
CA VAL A 117 6.74 -3.98 13.10
C VAL A 117 8.04 -4.59 12.54
N CYS A 118 8.12 -4.81 11.23
CA CYS A 118 9.33 -5.32 10.58
C CYS A 118 10.50 -4.33 10.63
N ARG A 119 10.22 -3.03 10.39
CA ARG A 119 11.25 -1.98 10.44
C ARG A 119 11.71 -1.71 11.86
N GLU A 120 10.80 -1.69 12.83
CA GLU A 120 11.13 -1.48 14.24
C GLU A 120 12.00 -2.61 14.82
N ARG A 121 11.80 -3.87 14.38
CA ARG A 121 12.64 -5.02 14.78
C ARG A 121 13.93 -5.19 13.97
N GLY A 122 14.25 -4.29 13.03
CA GLY A 122 15.42 -4.41 12.16
C GLY A 122 15.39 -5.61 11.21
N ARG A 123 14.25 -6.28 11.05
CA ARG A 123 14.07 -7.34 10.05
C ARG A 123 13.52 -6.71 8.78
N VAL A 124 14.41 -6.38 7.85
CA VAL A 124 14.03 -6.06 6.47
C VAL A 124 13.57 -7.36 5.82
N VAL A 125 12.30 -7.72 6.04
CA VAL A 125 11.64 -8.69 5.19
C VAL A 125 11.25 -7.93 3.94
N SER A 126 11.97 -8.17 2.84
CA SER A 126 11.48 -7.81 1.52
C SER A 126 10.13 -8.54 1.36
N LEU A 127 9.02 -7.83 1.60
CA LEU A 127 7.69 -8.26 1.21
C LEU A 127 7.64 -8.13 -0.33
N GLY A 128 8.40 -8.99 -1.00
CA GLY A 128 8.19 -9.30 -2.40
C GLY A 128 6.89 -10.09 -2.43
N TRP A 129 5.82 -9.44 -2.87
CA TRP A 129 4.59 -10.12 -3.25
C TRP A 129 5.00 -11.12 -4.32
N ARG A 130 5.15 -12.40 -3.93
CA ARG A 130 5.26 -13.49 -4.90
C ARG A 130 3.88 -13.63 -5.50
N ASP A 131 3.66 -12.82 -6.51
CA ASP A 131 2.77 -13.17 -7.60
C ASP A 131 3.16 -14.59 -8.05
N LYS A 132 2.18 -15.47 -8.16
CA LYS A 132 2.38 -16.85 -8.65
C LYS A 132 2.67 -16.77 -10.15
N GLY A 133 3.88 -16.33 -10.49
CA GLY A 133 4.42 -16.28 -11.83
C GLY A 133 5.42 -17.42 -12.03
N SER A 134 5.05 -18.37 -12.90
CA SER A 134 5.80 -19.49 -13.46
C SER A 134 7.33 -19.47 -13.29
N GLU A 135 7.87 -20.49 -12.61
CA GLU A 135 9.27 -20.91 -12.78
C GLU A 135 9.41 -21.62 -14.14
N SER A 136 10.07 -20.98 -15.10
CA SER A 136 10.53 -21.63 -16.33
C SER A 136 12.04 -21.86 -16.31
N ALA A 137 12.41 -23.06 -16.77
CA ALA A 137 13.74 -23.58 -17.11
C ALA A 137 14.78 -23.67 -15.98
N ARG A 138 14.68 -24.73 -15.16
CA ARG A 138 15.89 -25.39 -14.68
C ARG A 138 16.58 -26.01 -15.90
N PHE A 139 17.66 -25.38 -16.33
CA PHE A 139 18.67 -26.06 -17.15
C PHE A 139 19.31 -27.12 -16.24
N ASP A 140 18.73 -28.32 -16.28
CA ASP A 140 19.39 -29.50 -15.78
C ASP A 140 20.44 -29.95 -16.81
N GLU A 141 21.51 -30.55 -16.31
CA GLU A 141 22.62 -31.15 -17.07
C GLU A 141 23.81 -30.22 -17.40
N ARG A 142 24.72 -30.08 -16.43
CA ARG A 142 26.13 -30.44 -16.64
C ARG A 142 26.73 -30.96 -15.34
N VAL A 143 26.97 -32.27 -15.32
CA VAL A 143 27.73 -32.99 -14.30
C VAL A 143 29.14 -32.40 -14.22
N VAL A 144 29.44 -31.66 -13.16
CA VAL A 144 30.83 -31.33 -12.78
C VAL A 144 31.38 -32.54 -12.03
N LYS A 145 32.31 -33.26 -12.65
CA LYS A 145 32.99 -34.40 -12.03
C LYS A 145 33.94 -33.91 -10.92
N TYR A 146 34.08 -34.74 -9.89
CA TYR A 146 35.02 -34.55 -8.78
C TYR A 146 36.46 -34.53 -9.34
N GLY A 147 37.08 -33.36 -9.42
CA GLY A 147 38.45 -33.19 -9.94
C GLY A 147 38.74 -31.88 -10.67
N ASP A 148 37.72 -31.10 -11.05
CA ASP A 148 37.96 -29.83 -11.75
C ASP A 148 38.19 -28.68 -10.77
N SER A 149 39.46 -28.29 -10.61
CA SER A 149 39.83 -27.05 -9.91
C SER A 149 39.51 -25.84 -10.77
N ILE A 150 38.51 -25.06 -10.35
CA ILE A 150 38.14 -23.77 -10.96
C ILE A 150 39.20 -22.73 -10.59
N LYS A 151 39.88 -22.21 -11.61
CA LYS A 151 40.95 -21.22 -11.46
C LYS A 151 40.34 -19.80 -11.47
N PHE A 152 40.29 -19.16 -10.32
CA PHE A 152 39.91 -17.74 -10.23
C PHE A 152 41.12 -16.86 -10.59
N SER A 153 40.99 -16.07 -11.66
CA SER A 153 41.97 -15.06 -12.03
C SER A 153 41.82 -13.80 -11.16
N SER A 154 42.36 -13.85 -9.95
CA SER A 154 42.59 -12.65 -9.11
C SER A 154 43.81 -11.89 -9.64
N GLY A 155 43.60 -11.02 -10.62
CA GLY A 155 44.65 -10.14 -11.15
C GLY A 155 44.49 -8.71 -10.67
N ARG A 156 45.33 -8.29 -9.70
CA ARG A 156 46.09 -7.02 -9.60
C ARG A 156 46.36 -6.67 -8.14
N PHE A 157 47.55 -6.98 -7.64
CA PHE A 157 48.42 -6.06 -6.89
C PHE A 157 49.87 -6.56 -6.97
N GLY A 158 50.78 -5.59 -7.10
CA GLY A 158 52.13 -5.76 -7.62
C GLY A 158 53.11 -6.53 -6.73
N SER A 159 54.07 -7.11 -7.45
CA SER A 159 55.34 -7.70 -7.03
C SER A 159 56.09 -6.92 -5.94
N ASN A 160 56.63 -7.63 -4.95
CA ASN A 160 58.06 -7.52 -4.58
C ASN A 160 58.57 -8.71 -3.74
N LYS A 161 59.58 -9.37 -4.32
CA LYS A 161 60.81 -9.96 -3.74
C LYS A 161 60.75 -11.10 -2.72
N LEU A 162 61.08 -12.28 -3.27
CA LEU A 162 61.95 -13.36 -2.75
C LEU A 162 62.80 -13.04 -1.50
N SER A 163 62.76 -13.94 -0.52
CA SER A 163 63.96 -14.69 -0.10
C SER A 163 63.58 -15.99 0.63
N LEU A 164 64.06 -17.11 0.09
CA LEU A 164 64.10 -18.43 0.72
C LEU A 164 65.29 -18.47 1.71
N MET A 165 65.06 -19.01 2.91
CA MET A 165 66.01 -19.95 3.50
C MET A 165 65.25 -20.95 4.39
N ALA A 166 65.37 -22.21 3.99
CA ALA A 166 65.03 -23.39 4.77
C ALA A 166 66.16 -23.70 5.77
N LEU A 167 65.79 -24.37 6.87
CA LEU A 167 66.66 -25.26 7.62
C LEU A 167 66.26 -26.70 7.28
#